data_AF-M5RI99-F1
#
_entry.id   AF-M5RI99-F1
#
_cell.length_a   1.000
_cell.length_b   1.000
_cell.length_c   1.000
_cell.angle_alpha   90.00
_cell.angle_beta   90.00
_cell.angle_gamma   90.00
#
_symmetry.space_group_name_H-M   'P 1'
#
loop_
_entity.id
_entity.type
_entity.pdbx_description
1 polymer ?
#
loop_
_entity_poly.entity_id
_entity_poly.type
_entity_poly.pdbx_seq_one_letter_code
_entity_poly.pdbx_strand_id
1 'polypeptide(L)'
;MSTPSGLAIATAQTNVDILVFAGHRVTYLLMNYLHTMNVKLGSYLAFPSPYRLAARNFMTENIDFLSPRLVGDRFDWHSIPLEVLKDLSALEELLVEVAKWHYRNENPQRKRIPKGFAEEVSLKVTEIGDGSAIPKIVLCVSSVTGTLFPVDHREYFAKAKESIVTAIDQAHHQGSVAGILQESHLAYFDRIGRSLRDSEALELNYPDSKRPARINRATRRYLTLAASSVQGFTEEVTVRGSVCEADQRKDRFQLQLIDGRIIDAPIQSEHRETILDAFQRFRQGVRVMIDGVGRFDRRSRLDGLESVEHISLLDSLDVGARLEEFTSLTNGWLEGKGVAPKVDDLEWLTDQFEANYSDRLPAPYLYPTGEGGVQAEWSLDRWEATLDIDLKSKSAYWHALNQSSDDESECEIDLSSLDGWKWLAEQLTLLVPGDPGE
;
A
#
# COMPACT_ATOMS: atom_id res chain seq x y z
N MET A 1 -10.97 -55.16 59.51
CA MET A 1 -10.10 -56.12 58.80
C MET A 1 -9.75 -55.53 57.45
N SER A 2 -8.46 -55.49 57.14
CA SER A 2 -7.83 -55.26 55.83
C SER A 2 -7.76 -53.82 55.27
N THR A 3 -6.65 -53.15 55.60
CA THR A 3 -5.95 -52.07 54.84
C THR A 3 -5.21 -52.64 53.61
N PRO A 4 -4.47 -51.84 52.81
CA PRO A 4 -4.77 -50.56 52.12
C PRO A 4 -4.20 -50.53 50.65
N SER A 5 -4.31 -49.40 49.94
CA SER A 5 -3.22 -48.72 49.15
C SER A 5 -3.78 -47.73 48.11
N GLY A 6 -3.29 -46.49 48.09
CA GLY A 6 -3.44 -45.60 46.92
C GLY A 6 -3.51 -44.10 47.23
N LEU A 7 -2.35 -43.44 47.15
CA LEU A 7 -2.00 -42.01 47.24
C LEU A 7 -3.08 -40.91 47.09
N ALA A 8 -2.92 -39.89 47.93
CA ALA A 8 -3.62 -38.60 47.94
C ALA A 8 -2.96 -37.54 47.04
N ILE A 9 -3.79 -36.69 46.40
CA ILE A 9 -3.45 -35.31 46.02
C ILE A 9 -4.71 -34.46 46.27
N ALA A 10 -4.61 -33.47 47.16
CA ALA A 10 -5.61 -32.43 47.38
C ALA A 10 -4.96 -31.07 47.07
N THR A 11 -5.56 -30.31 46.16
CA THR A 11 -5.21 -28.93 45.85
C THR A 11 -6.29 -28.00 46.40
N ALA A 12 -5.89 -27.10 47.29
CA ALA A 12 -6.73 -26.15 47.98
C ALA A 12 -6.84 -24.82 47.22
N GLN A 13 -8.05 -24.26 47.21
CA GLN A 13 -8.38 -22.87 46.89
C GLN A 13 -7.88 -21.90 47.97
N THR A 14 -7.49 -20.68 47.57
CA THR A 14 -7.69 -19.42 48.32
C THR A 14 -7.30 -18.25 47.39
N ASN A 15 -8.28 -17.47 46.94
CA ASN A 15 -8.74 -16.17 47.45
C ASN A 15 -7.91 -14.96 46.97
N VAL A 16 -8.58 -14.15 46.16
CA VAL A 16 -8.17 -12.84 45.65
C VAL A 16 -8.83 -11.79 46.53
N ASP A 17 -8.05 -10.96 47.21
CA ASP A 17 -8.56 -9.76 47.89
C ASP A 17 -8.30 -8.52 47.03
N ILE A 18 -9.41 -7.84 46.72
CA ILE A 18 -9.49 -6.53 46.10
C ILE A 18 -9.58 -5.50 47.24
N LEU A 19 -8.79 -4.42 47.17
CA LEU A 19 -9.06 -3.21 47.94
C LEU A 19 -8.73 -1.97 47.12
N VAL A 20 -9.80 -1.31 46.69
CA VAL A 20 -9.86 0.05 46.15
C VAL A 20 -10.12 0.99 47.31
N PHE A 21 -9.41 2.14 47.43
CA PHE A 21 -10.03 3.43 47.78
C PHE A 21 -9.11 4.63 47.50
N ALA A 22 -9.77 5.71 47.13
CA ALA A 22 -9.35 6.99 46.55
C ALA A 22 -8.44 7.91 47.39
N GLY A 23 -7.68 8.77 46.69
CA GLY A 23 -7.87 10.23 46.77
C GLY A 23 -6.84 11.10 47.53
N HIS A 24 -6.17 11.98 46.76
CA HIS A 24 -5.66 13.34 47.07
C HIS A 24 -4.19 13.61 47.53
N ARG A 25 -3.50 14.37 46.65
CA ARG A 25 -2.46 15.44 46.81
C ARG A 25 -1.07 15.08 47.39
N VAL A 26 0.01 15.40 46.65
CA VAL A 26 0.85 16.63 46.75
C VAL A 26 2.14 16.48 45.91
N THR A 27 2.47 17.50 45.13
CA THR A 27 3.65 17.72 44.29
C THR A 27 4.83 18.39 45.05
N TYR A 28 6.04 18.28 44.50
CA TYR A 28 7.31 19.01 44.80
C TYR A 28 8.17 18.58 46.00
N LEU A 29 9.43 18.15 45.74
CA LEU A 29 10.61 18.91 46.22
C LEU A 29 11.92 18.55 45.49
N LEU A 30 12.59 19.64 45.13
CA LEU A 30 13.84 19.80 44.37
C LEU A 30 15.11 19.45 45.17
N MET A 31 16.18 19.23 44.41
CA MET A 31 17.56 19.71 44.61
C MET A 31 18.04 19.96 46.05
N ASN A 32 19.09 19.22 46.44
CA ASN A 32 20.36 19.79 46.90
C ASN A 32 21.23 18.65 47.44
N TYR A 33 22.24 18.19 46.71
CA TYR A 33 23.46 17.60 47.30
C TYR A 33 24.53 17.47 46.21
N LEU A 34 25.03 18.62 45.74
CA LEU A 34 26.24 18.72 44.90
C LEU A 34 27.17 19.78 45.49
N HIS A 35 27.79 19.48 46.63
CA HIS A 35 29.08 20.10 47.00
C HIS A 35 29.64 19.46 48.27
N THR A 36 30.47 18.42 48.14
CA THR A 36 31.79 18.33 48.81
C THR A 36 32.44 16.97 48.56
N MET A 37 33.78 16.98 48.59
CA MET A 37 34.69 15.83 48.64
C MET A 37 35.18 15.29 47.30
N ASN A 38 36.08 16.07 46.72
CA ASN A 38 37.20 15.56 45.94
C ASN A 38 38.35 15.18 46.92
N VAL A 39 39.23 14.28 46.49
CA VAL A 39 40.57 13.93 47.03
C VAL A 39 40.74 12.62 47.85
N LYS A 40 41.17 11.59 47.08
CA LYS A 40 42.29 10.63 47.26
C LYS A 40 42.32 9.55 48.38
N LEU A 41 42.75 8.38 47.88
CA LEU A 41 43.60 7.30 48.44
C LEU A 41 42.91 6.04 49.00
N GLY A 42 43.00 4.96 48.21
CA GLY A 42 43.76 3.78 48.64
C GLY A 42 42.99 2.48 48.88
N SER A 43 43.40 1.46 48.12
CA SER A 43 43.46 0.02 48.45
C SER A 43 42.19 -0.87 48.44
N TYR A 44 42.16 -1.73 47.41
CA TYR A 44 41.88 -3.18 47.40
C TYR A 44 40.48 -3.71 47.78
N LEU A 45 39.70 -4.12 46.76
CA LEU A 45 39.38 -5.53 46.39
C LEU A 45 38.09 -5.55 45.54
N ALA A 46 38.23 -5.51 44.22
CA ALA A 46 37.12 -5.73 43.30
C ALA A 46 37.07 -7.21 42.89
N PHE A 47 36.00 -7.90 43.30
CA PHE A 47 35.58 -9.17 42.70
C PHE A 47 35.21 -8.94 41.22
N PRO A 48 35.58 -9.83 40.29
CA PRO A 48 35.27 -9.65 38.87
C PRO A 48 33.80 -9.95 38.59
N SER A 49 33.13 -9.00 37.93
CA SER A 49 31.82 -9.20 37.29
C SER A 49 31.93 -10.25 36.16
N PRO A 50 30.97 -11.19 36.00
CA PRO A 50 31.01 -12.23 34.96
C PRO A 50 30.82 -11.71 33.53
N TYR A 51 30.57 -10.41 33.33
CA TYR A 51 30.30 -9.83 32.02
C TYR A 51 31.57 -9.24 31.37
N ARG A 52 32.56 -10.09 31.12
CA ARG A 52 33.53 -9.90 30.03
C ARG A 52 33.37 -11.04 29.03
N LEU A 53 32.21 -11.07 28.37
CA LEU A 53 32.13 -11.69 27.05
C LEU A 53 32.90 -10.78 26.09
N ALA A 54 33.85 -11.39 25.38
CA ALA A 54 34.75 -10.74 24.44
C ALA A 54 34.00 -9.74 23.55
N ALA A 55 34.42 -8.48 23.56
CA ALA A 55 34.08 -7.55 22.49
C ALA A 55 34.68 -8.10 21.20
N ARG A 56 33.88 -8.84 20.42
CA ARG A 56 34.16 -9.05 19.01
C ARG A 56 34.14 -7.67 18.37
N ASN A 57 35.28 -7.21 17.86
CA ASN A 57 35.32 -6.02 17.02
C ASN A 57 34.54 -6.34 15.73
N PHE A 58 33.30 -5.86 15.65
CA PHE A 58 32.52 -5.88 14.42
C PHE A 58 33.05 -4.76 13.52
N MET A 59 33.83 -5.09 12.50
CA MET A 59 34.14 -4.16 11.43
C MET A 59 33.01 -4.25 10.39
N THR A 60 32.28 -3.14 10.23
CA THR A 60 31.29 -3.00 9.16
C THR A 60 31.95 -2.25 8.01
N GLU A 61 32.03 -2.90 6.85
CA GLU A 61 32.46 -2.27 5.61
C GLU A 61 31.21 -1.77 4.86
N ASN A 62 31.22 -0.52 4.40
CA ASN A 62 30.15 0.04 3.57
C ASN A 62 30.65 0.16 2.13
N ILE A 63 29.94 -0.46 1.20
CA ILE A 63 30.32 -0.53 -0.21
C ILE A 63 29.19 0.09 -1.04
N ASP A 64 29.51 1.05 -1.90
CA ASP A 64 28.54 1.59 -2.86
C ASP A 64 28.00 0.48 -3.75
N PHE A 65 26.67 0.34 -3.82
CA PHE A 65 26.07 -0.85 -4.40
C PHE A 65 25.04 -0.55 -5.49
N LEU A 66 24.00 0.22 -5.17
CA LEU A 66 22.92 0.55 -6.08
C LEU A 66 22.60 2.05 -6.00
N SER A 67 22.18 2.63 -7.11
CA SER A 67 21.67 4.00 -7.16
C SER A 67 20.51 4.03 -8.15
N PRO A 68 19.43 3.28 -7.87
CA PRO A 68 18.34 3.19 -8.81
C PRO A 68 17.67 4.56 -8.94
N ARG A 69 17.10 4.83 -10.10
CA ARG A 69 16.36 6.07 -10.35
C ARG A 69 14.87 5.77 -10.36
N LEU A 70 14.13 6.44 -9.49
CA LEU A 70 12.67 6.44 -9.51
C LEU A 70 12.20 7.50 -10.52
N VAL A 71 11.25 7.15 -11.37
CA VAL A 71 10.75 7.99 -12.47
C VAL A 71 9.25 8.16 -12.32
N GLY A 72 8.76 9.40 -12.39
CA GLY A 72 7.36 9.78 -12.26
C GLY A 72 7.18 10.98 -11.32
N ASP A 73 6.04 11.65 -11.43
CA ASP A 73 5.80 12.96 -10.80
C ASP A 73 5.94 12.92 -9.27
N ARG A 74 5.57 11.81 -8.62
CA ARG A 74 5.74 11.64 -7.16
C ARG A 74 7.18 11.58 -6.69
N PHE A 75 8.12 11.37 -7.61
CA PHE A 75 9.55 11.30 -7.32
C PHE A 75 10.29 12.60 -7.64
N ASP A 76 9.56 13.61 -8.09
CA ASP A 76 10.10 14.95 -8.25
C ASP A 76 10.51 15.52 -6.90
N TRP A 77 11.37 16.54 -6.95
CA TRP A 77 11.89 17.23 -5.78
C TRP A 77 12.62 16.31 -4.78
N HIS A 78 13.27 15.25 -5.26
CA HIS A 78 14.05 14.32 -4.45
C HIS A 78 13.24 13.60 -3.37
N SER A 79 11.96 13.33 -3.63
CA SER A 79 11.07 12.72 -2.66
C SER A 79 10.79 11.25 -2.99
N ILE A 80 10.65 10.41 -1.96
CA ILE A 80 10.28 9.00 -2.10
C ILE A 80 9.08 8.75 -1.19
N PRO A 81 7.90 8.42 -1.74
CA PRO A 81 6.76 7.99 -0.94
C PRO A 81 7.12 6.78 -0.07
N LEU A 82 6.68 6.76 1.19
CA LEU A 82 7.08 5.73 2.16
C LEU A 82 6.69 4.31 1.73
N GLU A 83 5.59 4.15 1.00
CA GLU A 83 5.15 2.88 0.42
C GLU A 83 6.18 2.25 -0.52
N VAL A 84 6.95 3.06 -1.25
CA VAL A 84 7.98 2.59 -2.20
C VAL A 84 9.16 1.95 -1.45
N LEU A 85 9.34 2.25 -0.17
CA LEU A 85 10.35 1.57 0.66
C LEU A 85 10.02 0.08 0.86
N LYS A 86 8.73 -0.32 0.79
CA LYS A 86 8.33 -1.74 0.81
C LYS A 86 8.85 -2.46 -0.43
N ASP A 87 8.82 -1.80 -1.60
CA ASP A 87 9.36 -2.33 -2.85
C ASP A 87 10.87 -2.53 -2.77
N LEU A 88 11.60 -1.56 -2.18
CA LEU A 88 13.04 -1.67 -1.95
C LEU A 88 13.41 -2.78 -0.96
N SER A 89 12.59 -3.00 0.07
CA SER A 89 12.74 -4.13 0.99
C SER A 89 12.58 -5.47 0.26
N ALA A 90 11.59 -5.60 -0.63
CA ALA A 90 11.42 -6.81 -1.44
C ALA A 90 12.60 -7.03 -2.42
N LEU A 91 13.18 -5.94 -2.94
CA LEU A 91 14.39 -6.00 -3.78
C LEU A 91 15.61 -6.49 -2.98
N GLU A 92 15.78 -6.07 -1.73
CA GLU A 92 16.85 -6.58 -0.85
C GLU A 92 16.71 -8.10 -0.65
N GLU A 93 15.50 -8.59 -0.36
CA GLU A 93 15.25 -10.03 -0.21
C GLU A 93 15.60 -10.81 -1.49
N LEU A 94 15.22 -10.28 -2.66
CA LEU A 94 15.56 -10.88 -3.95
C LEU A 94 17.08 -10.92 -4.17
N LEU A 95 17.79 -9.81 -3.90
CA LEU A 95 19.24 -9.73 -4.03
C LEU A 95 19.94 -10.79 -3.16
N VAL A 96 19.48 -10.94 -1.91
CA VAL A 96 20.00 -11.95 -0.98
C VAL A 96 19.79 -13.36 -1.53
N GLU A 97 18.59 -13.70 -2.02
CA GLU A 97 18.31 -15.04 -2.55
C GLU A 97 19.08 -15.35 -3.84
N VAL A 98 19.22 -14.38 -4.75
CA VAL A 98 20.01 -14.55 -5.98
C VAL A 98 21.51 -14.66 -5.66
N ALA A 99 22.02 -13.92 -4.68
CA ALA A 99 23.41 -14.05 -4.22
C ALA A 99 23.67 -15.45 -3.62
N LYS A 100 22.74 -15.95 -2.79
CA LYS A 100 22.77 -17.32 -2.25
C LYS A 100 22.76 -18.37 -3.37
N TRP A 101 22.00 -18.13 -4.44
CA TRP A 101 21.96 -19.02 -5.60
C TRP A 101 23.31 -19.07 -6.34
N HIS A 102 23.91 -17.92 -6.64
CA HIS A 102 25.26 -17.86 -7.23
C HIS A 102 26.30 -18.55 -6.36
N TYR A 103 26.27 -18.33 -5.04
CA TYR A 103 27.16 -19.02 -4.09
C TYR A 103 27.03 -20.55 -4.19
N ARG A 104 25.79 -21.07 -4.21
CA ARG A 104 25.54 -22.52 -4.31
C ARG A 104 26.05 -23.11 -5.63
N ASN A 105 25.85 -22.41 -6.74
CA ASN A 105 26.27 -22.88 -8.07
C ASN A 105 27.79 -23.03 -8.18
N GLU A 106 28.54 -22.11 -7.58
CA GLU A 106 30.02 -22.13 -7.60
C GLU A 106 30.64 -23.01 -6.52
N ASN A 107 29.83 -23.44 -5.53
CA ASN A 107 30.27 -24.32 -4.46
C ASN A 107 29.45 -25.63 -4.43
N PRO A 108 29.39 -26.41 -5.53
CA PRO A 108 28.53 -27.61 -5.64
C PRO A 108 28.88 -28.69 -4.61
N GLN A 109 30.14 -28.75 -4.15
CA GLN A 109 30.61 -29.63 -3.08
C GLN A 109 30.04 -29.29 -1.70
N ARG A 110 29.51 -28.08 -1.48
CA ARG A 110 28.95 -27.65 -0.19
C ARG A 110 27.43 -27.84 -0.19
N LYS A 111 26.94 -28.76 0.65
CA LYS A 111 25.50 -29.02 0.82
C LYS A 111 24.72 -27.89 1.52
N ARG A 112 25.41 -26.95 2.18
CA ARG A 112 24.79 -25.88 2.98
C ARG A 112 25.47 -24.54 2.70
N ILE A 113 24.66 -23.49 2.63
CA ILE A 113 25.15 -22.11 2.66
C ILE A 113 25.76 -21.83 4.04
N PRO A 114 26.82 -21.01 4.14
CA PRO A 114 27.34 -20.51 5.41
C PRO A 114 26.22 -19.99 6.32
N LYS A 115 26.27 -20.37 7.60
CA LYS A 115 25.35 -19.81 8.60
C LYS A 115 25.58 -18.30 8.68
N GLY A 116 24.49 -17.53 8.75
CA GLY A 116 24.58 -16.08 8.82
C GLY A 116 24.85 -15.38 7.50
N PHE A 117 24.82 -16.06 6.33
CA PHE A 117 25.09 -15.42 5.03
C PHE A 117 24.25 -14.14 4.80
N ALA A 118 22.98 -14.16 5.20
CA ALA A 118 22.10 -12.99 5.12
C ALA A 118 22.16 -12.07 6.35
N GLU A 119 22.66 -12.57 7.50
CA GLU A 119 22.76 -11.79 8.74
C GLU A 119 24.00 -10.89 8.76
N GLU A 120 25.02 -11.26 7.98
CA GLU A 120 26.27 -10.51 7.81
C GLU A 120 26.14 -9.36 6.80
N VAL A 121 25.00 -9.22 6.13
CA VAL A 121 24.80 -8.24 5.06
C VAL A 121 23.49 -7.47 5.28
N SER A 122 23.51 -6.17 5.03
CA SER A 122 22.29 -5.35 4.96
C SER A 122 22.43 -4.28 3.90
N LEU A 123 21.36 -3.96 3.18
CA LEU A 123 21.29 -2.81 2.29
C LEU A 123 20.72 -1.60 3.02
N LYS A 124 21.30 -0.41 2.80
CA LYS A 124 20.84 0.83 3.44
C LYS A 124 20.81 1.96 2.44
N VAL A 125 19.70 2.69 2.41
CA VAL A 125 19.63 4.00 1.76
C VAL A 125 20.38 5.00 2.64
N THR A 126 21.41 5.65 2.10
CA THR A 126 22.23 6.63 2.84
C THR A 126 21.92 8.07 2.47
N GLU A 127 21.43 8.30 1.26
CA GLU A 127 21.07 9.60 0.74
C GLU A 127 20.09 9.44 -0.43
N ILE A 128 19.41 10.54 -0.79
CA ILE A 128 18.59 10.64 -1.99
C ILE A 128 19.20 11.79 -2.80
N GLY A 129 19.72 11.50 -4.00
CA GLY A 129 20.38 12.51 -4.83
C GLY A 129 19.41 13.31 -5.69
N ASP A 130 19.73 14.58 -5.95
CA ASP A 130 19.87 15.23 -7.27
C ASP A 130 18.89 14.87 -8.40
N GLY A 131 17.78 15.58 -8.63
CA GLY A 131 16.81 15.40 -9.72
C GLY A 131 15.59 14.56 -9.37
N SER A 132 15.30 13.55 -10.19
CA SER A 132 14.37 12.48 -9.79
C SER A 132 14.93 11.75 -8.57
N ALA A 133 14.09 11.16 -7.72
CA ALA A 133 14.59 10.50 -6.52
C ALA A 133 15.53 9.32 -6.84
N ILE A 134 16.82 9.51 -6.55
CA ILE A 134 17.88 8.51 -6.73
C ILE A 134 18.40 8.10 -5.34
N PRO A 135 17.81 7.09 -4.68
CA PRO A 135 18.32 6.60 -3.41
C PRO A 135 19.69 5.95 -3.61
N LYS A 136 20.74 6.45 -2.95
CA LYS A 136 22.02 5.74 -2.90
C LYS A 136 21.95 4.64 -1.85
N ILE A 137 22.12 3.41 -2.31
CA ILE A 137 22.06 2.19 -1.51
C ILE A 137 23.47 1.65 -1.35
N VAL A 138 23.91 1.51 -0.10
CA VAL A 138 25.18 0.88 0.27
C VAL A 138 24.94 -0.55 0.77
N LEU A 139 25.86 -1.43 0.42
CA LEU A 139 25.99 -2.77 0.98
C LEU A 139 26.84 -2.69 2.24
N CYS A 140 26.23 -2.90 3.40
CA CYS A 140 26.96 -3.04 4.66
C CYS A 140 27.32 -4.52 4.85
N VAL A 141 28.61 -4.83 4.96
CA VAL A 141 29.10 -6.18 5.26
C VAL A 141 29.70 -6.17 6.66
N SER A 142 29.10 -6.93 7.57
CA SER A 142 29.62 -7.15 8.91
C SER A 142 30.60 -8.32 8.88
N SER A 143 31.89 -8.03 8.95
CA SER A 143 32.89 -9.09 9.07
C SER A 143 33.02 -9.52 10.52
N VAL A 144 32.69 -10.78 10.82
CA VAL A 144 33.11 -11.40 12.08
C VAL A 144 34.56 -11.83 11.89
N THR A 145 35.48 -11.10 12.51
CA THR A 145 36.88 -11.52 12.64
C THR A 145 36.93 -12.90 13.32
N GLY A 146 37.16 -13.97 12.54
CA GLY A 146 37.31 -15.34 13.06
C GLY A 146 36.71 -16.50 12.26
N THR A 147 36.05 -16.27 11.11
CA THR A 147 35.63 -17.39 10.24
C THR A 147 36.80 -17.94 9.43
N LEU A 148 37.07 -19.25 9.53
CA LEU A 148 38.15 -19.94 8.79
C LEU A 148 38.00 -19.87 7.25
N PHE A 149 36.83 -19.48 6.74
CA PHE A 149 36.53 -19.32 5.32
C PHE A 149 35.67 -18.05 5.13
N PRO A 150 36.28 -16.89 4.87
CA PRO A 150 35.54 -15.66 4.55
C PRO A 150 34.72 -15.87 3.28
N VAL A 151 33.45 -15.48 3.30
CA VAL A 151 32.64 -15.39 2.07
C VAL A 151 32.89 -14.02 1.47
N ASP A 152 33.19 -13.95 0.17
CA ASP A 152 33.23 -12.68 -0.55
C ASP A 152 31.80 -12.25 -0.89
N HIS A 153 31.10 -11.67 0.09
CA HIS A 153 29.73 -11.18 -0.07
C HIS A 153 29.64 -10.15 -1.21
N ARG A 154 30.68 -9.32 -1.40
CA ARG A 154 30.72 -8.31 -2.45
C ARG A 154 30.62 -8.94 -3.84
N GLU A 155 31.34 -10.03 -4.08
CA GLU A 155 31.30 -10.75 -5.36
C GLU A 155 29.91 -11.31 -5.67
N TYR A 156 29.29 -12.01 -4.71
CA TYR A 156 27.99 -12.66 -4.93
C TYR A 156 26.84 -11.66 -5.07
N PHE A 157 26.88 -10.55 -4.32
CA PHE A 157 25.90 -9.47 -4.47
C PHE A 157 26.09 -8.72 -5.81
N ALA A 158 27.32 -8.56 -6.31
CA ALA A 158 27.56 -8.00 -7.63
C ALA A 158 26.96 -8.88 -8.75
N LYS A 159 27.18 -10.20 -8.69
CA LYS A 159 26.58 -11.18 -9.62
C LYS A 159 25.04 -11.18 -9.54
N ALA A 160 24.50 -11.05 -8.32
CA ALA A 160 23.05 -10.95 -8.11
C ALA A 160 22.47 -9.71 -8.76
N LYS A 161 23.07 -8.54 -8.51
CA LYS A 161 22.71 -7.28 -9.16
C LYS A 161 22.72 -7.40 -10.69
N GLU A 162 23.79 -7.94 -11.26
CA GLU A 162 23.92 -8.12 -12.71
C GLU A 162 22.82 -9.02 -13.29
N SER A 163 22.53 -10.14 -12.63
CA SER A 163 21.49 -11.08 -13.08
C SER A 163 20.09 -10.46 -13.02
N ILE A 164 19.79 -9.72 -11.95
CA ILE A 164 18.50 -9.02 -11.78
C ILE A 164 18.34 -7.92 -12.82
N VAL A 165 19.36 -7.07 -13.00
CA VAL A 165 19.36 -6.01 -14.03
C VAL A 165 19.17 -6.60 -15.43
N THR A 166 19.87 -7.69 -15.74
CA THR A 166 19.75 -8.37 -17.04
C THR A 166 18.34 -8.94 -17.24
N ALA A 167 17.76 -9.57 -16.21
CA ALA A 167 16.41 -10.11 -16.31
C ALA A 167 15.37 -9.01 -16.55
N ILE A 168 15.48 -7.87 -15.86
CA ILE A 168 14.59 -6.72 -16.03
C ILE A 168 14.73 -6.11 -17.43
N ASP A 169 15.97 -5.93 -17.90
CA ASP A 169 16.22 -5.45 -19.27
C ASP A 169 15.61 -6.38 -20.33
N GLN A 170 15.80 -7.69 -20.19
CA GLN A 170 15.17 -8.67 -21.09
C GLN A 170 13.66 -8.59 -21.03
N ALA A 171 13.06 -8.54 -19.84
CA ALA A 171 11.63 -8.42 -19.69
C ALA A 171 11.06 -7.13 -20.30
N HIS A 172 11.77 -6.00 -20.16
CA HIS A 172 11.35 -4.72 -20.74
C HIS A 172 11.29 -4.78 -22.27
N HIS A 173 12.16 -5.58 -22.89
CA HIS A 173 12.17 -5.85 -24.32
C HIS A 173 11.43 -7.15 -24.71
N GLN A 174 10.65 -7.73 -23.79
CA GLN A 174 9.91 -8.99 -23.98
C GLN A 174 10.77 -10.18 -24.42
N GLY A 175 12.07 -10.14 -24.10
CA GLY A 175 13.03 -11.23 -24.29
C GLY A 175 12.92 -12.32 -23.22
N SER A 176 13.50 -13.48 -23.52
CA SER A 176 13.47 -14.63 -22.60
C SER A 176 14.27 -14.35 -21.33
N VAL A 177 13.62 -14.51 -20.17
CA VAL A 177 14.26 -14.45 -18.84
C VAL A 177 14.71 -15.82 -18.32
N ALA A 178 14.42 -16.89 -19.06
CA ALA A 178 14.78 -18.25 -18.69
C ALA A 178 16.30 -18.42 -18.59
N GLY A 179 16.76 -19.02 -17.49
CA GLY A 179 18.17 -19.26 -17.22
C GLY A 179 18.95 -18.07 -16.65
N ILE A 180 18.38 -16.86 -16.68
CA ILE A 180 18.97 -15.68 -16.01
C ILE A 180 18.66 -15.72 -14.51
N LEU A 181 17.40 -16.01 -14.18
CA LEU A 181 16.90 -16.20 -12.82
C LEU A 181 16.13 -17.52 -12.71
N GLN A 182 16.06 -18.07 -11.49
CA GLN A 182 15.22 -19.24 -11.18
C GLN A 182 13.76 -18.79 -11.05
N GLU A 183 12.81 -19.71 -11.26
CA GLU A 183 11.38 -19.40 -11.10
C GLU A 183 11.03 -18.85 -9.71
N SER A 184 11.67 -19.37 -8.66
CA SER A 184 11.47 -18.87 -7.29
C SER A 184 11.95 -17.43 -7.10
N HIS A 185 12.94 -16.97 -7.88
CA HIS A 185 13.37 -15.56 -7.88
C HIS A 185 12.40 -14.68 -8.64
N LEU A 186 11.86 -15.17 -9.76
CA LEU A 186 10.88 -14.43 -10.57
C LEU A 186 9.61 -14.10 -9.78
N ALA A 187 9.19 -14.96 -8.85
CA ALA A 187 8.03 -14.70 -7.98
C ALA A 187 8.19 -13.46 -7.06
N TYR A 188 9.41 -13.00 -6.76
CA TYR A 188 9.62 -11.80 -5.94
C TYR A 188 9.15 -10.53 -6.65
N PHE A 189 9.14 -10.51 -7.99
CA PHE A 189 8.65 -9.38 -8.75
C PHE A 189 7.16 -9.14 -8.53
N ASP A 190 6.41 -10.08 -7.96
CA ASP A 190 5.02 -9.81 -7.58
C ASP A 190 4.92 -8.67 -6.55
N ARG A 191 5.90 -8.57 -5.64
CA ARG A 191 5.99 -7.52 -4.62
C ARG A 191 6.84 -6.32 -5.04
N ILE A 192 7.85 -6.49 -5.91
CA ILE A 192 8.77 -5.40 -6.27
C ILE A 192 8.14 -4.47 -7.30
N GLY A 193 7.89 -3.22 -6.90
CA GLY A 193 7.32 -2.20 -7.77
C GLY A 193 5.79 -2.29 -7.82
N ARG A 194 5.17 -2.84 -6.76
CA ARG A 194 3.71 -2.96 -6.66
C ARG A 194 3.05 -1.63 -6.35
N SER A 195 3.75 -0.74 -5.65
CA SER A 195 3.29 0.62 -5.33
C SER A 195 3.44 1.62 -6.50
N LEU A 196 4.06 1.20 -7.61
CA LEU A 196 4.27 2.05 -8.78
C LEU A 196 2.98 2.23 -9.58
N ARG A 197 2.64 3.49 -9.87
CA ARG A 197 1.53 3.90 -10.74
C ARG A 197 1.87 3.69 -12.22
N ASP A 198 0.88 3.84 -13.11
CA ASP A 198 1.06 3.56 -14.55
C ASP A 198 2.14 4.44 -15.23
N SER A 199 2.30 5.68 -14.78
CA SER A 199 3.32 6.61 -15.26
C SER A 199 4.67 6.47 -14.55
N GLU A 200 4.79 5.52 -13.61
CA GLU A 200 5.95 5.40 -12.73
C GLU A 200 6.85 4.20 -13.08
N ALA A 201 8.12 4.32 -12.74
CA ALA A 201 9.06 3.23 -12.90
C ALA A 201 10.27 3.31 -11.95
N LEU A 202 10.92 2.16 -11.75
CA LEU A 202 12.21 2.02 -11.07
C LEU A 202 13.28 1.55 -12.07
N GLU A 203 14.32 2.35 -12.29
CA GLU A 203 15.47 2.02 -13.15
C GLU A 203 16.65 1.55 -12.29
N LEU A 204 17.03 0.26 -12.35
CA LEU A 204 18.07 -0.30 -11.47
C LEU A 204 19.51 -0.05 -11.92
N ASN A 205 19.74 0.29 -13.19
CA ASN A 205 21.07 0.44 -13.79
C ASN A 205 21.45 1.90 -14.12
N TYR A 206 20.81 2.88 -13.48
CA TYR A 206 21.25 4.28 -13.58
C TYR A 206 22.74 4.42 -13.20
N PRO A 207 23.56 5.23 -13.92
CA PRO A 207 23.19 6.23 -14.93
C PRO A 207 23.09 5.73 -16.38
N ASP A 208 23.03 4.43 -16.65
CA ASP A 208 22.83 3.93 -18.01
C ASP A 208 21.40 4.24 -18.51
N SER A 209 21.25 5.42 -19.10
CA SER A 209 19.98 5.94 -19.62
C SER A 209 19.69 5.49 -21.05
N LYS A 210 20.64 4.86 -21.75
CA LYS A 210 20.43 4.39 -23.13
C LYS A 210 19.62 3.11 -23.18
N ARG A 211 19.80 2.27 -22.15
CA ARG A 211 19.11 0.98 -22.01
C ARG A 211 18.74 0.74 -20.55
N PRO A 212 17.75 1.45 -20.02
CA PRO A 212 17.39 1.34 -18.61
C PRO A 212 16.72 -0.01 -18.33
N ALA A 213 17.24 -0.73 -17.35
CA ALA A 213 16.58 -1.89 -16.75
C ALA A 213 15.43 -1.39 -15.88
N ARG A 214 14.26 -1.23 -16.53
CA ARG A 214 13.09 -0.54 -16.00
C ARG A 214 12.02 -1.50 -15.49
N ILE A 215 11.74 -1.43 -14.19
CA ILE A 215 10.58 -2.07 -13.56
C ILE A 215 9.42 -1.06 -13.59
N ASN A 216 8.32 -1.45 -14.24
CA ASN A 216 7.00 -0.82 -14.16
C ASN A 216 5.95 -1.96 -14.11
N ARG A 217 4.66 -1.64 -14.05
CA ARG A 217 3.59 -2.66 -13.98
C ARG A 217 3.70 -3.72 -15.08
N ALA A 218 3.98 -3.31 -16.32
CA ALA A 218 4.12 -4.23 -17.46
C ALA A 218 5.33 -5.17 -17.31
N THR A 219 6.52 -4.63 -17.04
CA THR A 219 7.74 -5.44 -16.89
C THR A 219 7.64 -6.38 -15.69
N ARG A 220 7.08 -5.87 -14.58
CA ARG A 220 6.86 -6.61 -13.34
C ARG A 220 5.94 -7.82 -13.56
N ARG A 221 4.81 -7.60 -14.24
CA ARG A 221 3.88 -8.67 -14.61
C ARG A 221 4.53 -9.71 -15.52
N TYR A 222 5.30 -9.27 -16.52
CA TYR A 222 6.04 -10.19 -17.40
C TYR A 222 6.99 -11.10 -16.61
N LEU A 223 7.81 -10.51 -15.72
CA LEU A 223 8.75 -11.26 -14.88
C LEU A 223 8.03 -12.25 -13.96
N THR A 224 6.97 -11.79 -13.28
CA THR A 224 6.19 -12.60 -12.34
C THR A 224 5.55 -13.80 -13.03
N LEU A 225 4.93 -13.58 -14.20
CA LEU A 225 4.22 -14.61 -14.96
C LEU A 225 5.15 -15.56 -15.74
N ALA A 226 6.44 -15.21 -15.87
CA ALA A 226 7.45 -16.11 -16.44
C ALA A 226 7.76 -17.30 -15.51
N ALA A 227 7.42 -17.24 -14.21
CA ALA A 227 7.44 -18.39 -13.32
C ALA A 227 6.25 -19.31 -13.58
N SER A 228 6.49 -20.56 -13.99
CA SER A 228 5.42 -21.51 -14.34
C SER A 228 4.50 -21.85 -13.15
N SER A 229 5.08 -21.90 -11.95
CA SER A 229 4.38 -22.13 -10.68
C SER A 229 3.39 -21.04 -10.29
N VAL A 230 3.54 -19.82 -10.79
CA VAL A 230 2.74 -18.65 -10.40
C VAL A 230 1.45 -18.58 -11.21
N GLN A 231 0.28 -18.65 -10.56
CA GLN A 231 -1.02 -18.69 -11.25
C GLN A 231 -1.64 -17.31 -11.53
N GLY A 232 -1.02 -16.24 -11.03
CA GLY A 232 -1.56 -14.89 -11.05
C GLY A 232 -0.53 -13.87 -10.59
N PHE A 233 -0.96 -12.64 -10.33
CA PHE A 233 -0.12 -11.56 -9.79
C PHE A 233 -0.96 -10.66 -8.89
N THR A 234 -0.33 -9.79 -8.10
CA THR A 234 -1.02 -8.97 -7.12
C THR A 234 -0.84 -7.48 -7.35
N GLU A 235 -1.88 -6.66 -7.33
CA GLU A 235 -1.73 -5.20 -7.50
C GLU A 235 -2.40 -4.45 -6.36
N GLU A 236 -1.92 -3.23 -6.09
CA GLU A 236 -2.67 -2.30 -5.25
C GLU A 236 -3.95 -1.91 -5.99
N VAL A 237 -5.08 -2.04 -5.31
CA VAL A 237 -6.41 -1.82 -5.89
C VAL A 237 -7.28 -1.08 -4.88
N THR A 238 -8.16 -0.25 -5.42
CA THR A 238 -9.35 0.27 -4.74
C THR A 238 -10.56 -0.40 -5.37
N VAL A 239 -11.35 -1.12 -4.58
CA VAL A 239 -12.54 -1.83 -5.07
C VAL A 239 -13.78 -1.43 -4.30
N ARG A 240 -14.90 -1.31 -5.00
CA ARG A 240 -16.21 -1.00 -4.41
C ARG A 240 -17.15 -2.18 -4.54
N GLY A 241 -17.99 -2.40 -3.53
CA GLY A 241 -18.93 -3.50 -3.54
C GLY A 241 -19.71 -3.67 -2.25
N SER A 242 -20.47 -4.75 -2.15
CA SER A 242 -21.27 -5.08 -0.97
C SER A 242 -20.81 -6.41 -0.36
N VAL A 243 -20.68 -6.45 0.97
CA VAL A 243 -20.29 -7.67 1.68
C VAL A 243 -21.47 -8.63 1.73
N CYS A 244 -21.44 -9.69 0.92
CA CYS A 244 -22.56 -10.63 0.77
C CYS A 244 -22.43 -11.89 1.65
N GLU A 245 -21.23 -12.23 2.12
CA GLU A 245 -20.97 -13.34 3.05
C GLU A 245 -19.81 -12.98 3.98
N ALA A 246 -19.86 -13.43 5.25
CA ALA A 246 -18.75 -13.34 6.20
C ALA A 246 -18.63 -14.64 7.02
N ASP A 247 -17.52 -15.37 6.86
CA ASP A 247 -17.16 -16.57 7.61
C ASP A 247 -16.14 -16.22 8.69
N GLN A 248 -16.63 -16.00 9.91
CA GLN A 248 -15.81 -15.65 11.08
C GLN A 248 -14.93 -16.82 11.57
N ARG A 249 -15.18 -18.06 11.12
CA ARG A 249 -14.35 -19.21 11.48
C ARG A 249 -13.14 -19.31 10.55
N LYS A 250 -13.31 -18.97 9.28
CA LYS A 250 -12.23 -18.94 8.29
C LYS A 250 -11.51 -17.59 8.22
N ASP A 251 -12.04 -16.56 8.89
CA ASP A 251 -11.61 -15.17 8.77
C ASP A 251 -11.61 -14.72 7.30
N ARG A 252 -12.71 -14.99 6.59
CA ARG A 252 -12.91 -14.65 5.18
C ARG A 252 -14.28 -14.02 4.96
N PHE A 253 -14.37 -13.10 4.02
CA PHE A 253 -15.64 -12.56 3.55
C PHE A 253 -15.68 -12.55 2.02
N GLN A 254 -16.90 -12.49 1.48
CA GLN A 254 -17.13 -12.35 0.05
C GLN A 254 -17.64 -10.95 -0.26
N LEU A 255 -16.98 -10.29 -1.20
CA LEU A 255 -17.37 -9.00 -1.73
C LEU A 255 -18.06 -9.21 -3.08
N GLN A 256 -19.30 -8.74 -3.19
CA GLN A 256 -19.96 -8.58 -4.47
C GLN A 256 -19.56 -7.24 -5.06
N LEU A 257 -18.77 -7.25 -6.13
CA LEU A 257 -18.37 -6.08 -6.90
C LEU A 257 -19.59 -5.43 -7.58
N ILE A 258 -19.43 -4.19 -8.03
CA ILE A 258 -20.49 -3.42 -8.69
C ILE A 258 -20.99 -4.10 -9.96
N ASP A 259 -20.11 -4.77 -10.71
CA ASP A 259 -20.47 -5.58 -11.88
C ASP A 259 -21.13 -6.94 -11.55
N GLY A 260 -21.37 -7.21 -10.27
CA GLY A 260 -22.03 -8.40 -9.75
C GLY A 260 -21.12 -9.61 -9.55
N ARG A 261 -19.84 -9.56 -9.95
CA ARG A 261 -18.88 -10.63 -9.64
C ARG A 261 -18.67 -10.74 -8.13
N ILE A 262 -18.43 -11.95 -7.66
CA ILE A 262 -18.12 -12.22 -6.26
C ILE A 262 -16.65 -12.59 -6.15
N ILE A 263 -15.95 -11.97 -5.22
CA ILE A 263 -14.53 -12.22 -4.95
C ILE A 263 -14.30 -12.47 -3.45
N ASP A 264 -13.29 -13.28 -3.11
CA ASP A 264 -12.97 -13.60 -1.71
C ASP A 264 -11.86 -12.70 -1.14
N ALA A 265 -12.04 -12.24 0.10
CA ALA A 265 -11.12 -11.37 0.83
C ALA A 265 -10.93 -11.82 2.31
N PRO A 266 -9.77 -11.52 2.94
CA PRO A 266 -9.52 -11.85 4.35
C PRO A 266 -10.20 -10.88 5.31
N ILE A 267 -10.67 -11.38 6.45
CA ILE A 267 -11.09 -10.56 7.59
C ILE A 267 -9.86 -10.31 8.47
N GLN A 268 -9.21 -9.17 8.27
CA GLN A 268 -8.18 -8.70 9.20
C GLN A 268 -8.83 -8.16 10.48
N SER A 269 -8.11 -8.27 11.61
CA SER A 269 -8.70 -8.02 12.94
C SER A 269 -9.15 -6.57 13.09
N GLU A 270 -8.39 -5.66 12.50
CA GLU A 270 -8.58 -4.21 12.50
C GLU A 270 -9.85 -3.77 11.77
N HIS A 271 -10.34 -4.61 10.86
CA HIS A 271 -11.46 -4.30 9.95
C HIS A 271 -12.72 -5.13 10.24
N ARG A 272 -12.66 -6.03 11.21
CA ARG A 272 -13.72 -7.00 11.51
C ARG A 272 -15.08 -6.33 11.76
N GLU A 273 -15.10 -5.26 12.54
CA GLU A 273 -16.34 -4.57 12.91
C GLU A 273 -17.03 -3.98 11.68
N THR A 274 -16.31 -3.22 10.86
CA THR A 274 -16.82 -2.62 9.61
C THR A 274 -17.34 -3.69 8.64
N ILE A 275 -16.63 -4.81 8.48
CA ILE A 275 -17.04 -5.91 7.61
C ILE A 275 -18.36 -6.53 8.09
N LEU A 276 -18.51 -6.73 9.41
CA LEU A 276 -19.73 -7.30 9.98
C LEU A 276 -20.91 -6.32 9.92
N ASP A 277 -20.69 -5.02 10.10
CA ASP A 277 -21.76 -4.02 9.90
C ASP A 277 -22.22 -3.98 8.43
N ALA A 278 -21.27 -3.92 7.49
CA ALA A 278 -21.56 -3.96 6.06
C ALA A 278 -22.35 -5.22 5.67
N PHE A 279 -21.96 -6.39 6.20
CA PHE A 279 -22.68 -7.65 5.98
C PHE A 279 -24.12 -7.61 6.52
N GLN A 280 -24.33 -7.11 7.74
CA GLN A 280 -25.67 -7.00 8.34
C GLN A 280 -26.59 -6.09 7.51
N ARG A 281 -26.00 -5.05 6.90
CA ARG A 281 -26.72 -4.05 6.10
C ARG A 281 -26.70 -4.34 4.60
N PHE A 282 -26.24 -5.52 4.18
CA PHE A 282 -26.21 -5.94 2.77
C PHE A 282 -27.55 -5.75 2.06
N ARG A 283 -28.66 -6.18 2.68
CA ARG A 283 -30.01 -6.06 2.10
C ARG A 283 -30.54 -4.62 2.04
N GLN A 284 -29.90 -3.68 2.73
CA GLN A 284 -30.19 -2.26 2.67
C GLN A 284 -29.43 -1.59 1.51
N GLY A 285 -28.62 -2.34 0.75
CA GLY A 285 -27.84 -1.81 -0.36
C GLY A 285 -26.53 -1.12 0.08
N VAL A 286 -26.09 -1.32 1.32
CA VAL A 286 -24.83 -0.72 1.81
C VAL A 286 -23.65 -1.27 1.03
N ARG A 287 -22.75 -0.36 0.69
CA ARG A 287 -21.51 -0.64 -0.02
C ARG A 287 -20.32 -0.27 0.85
N VAL A 288 -19.18 -0.82 0.48
CA VAL A 288 -17.87 -0.52 1.04
C VAL A 288 -16.90 -0.16 -0.06
N MET A 289 -15.95 0.70 0.26
CA MET A 289 -14.72 0.89 -0.50
C MET A 289 -13.60 0.20 0.24
N ILE A 290 -12.77 -0.51 -0.51
CA ILE A 290 -11.65 -1.28 0.03
C ILE A 290 -10.39 -0.92 -0.73
N ASP A 291 -9.39 -0.42 0.01
CA ASP A 291 -8.02 -0.31 -0.47
C ASP A 291 -7.22 -1.51 0.02
N GLY A 292 -6.43 -2.09 -0.87
CA GLY A 292 -5.54 -3.19 -0.49
C GLY A 292 -4.87 -3.85 -1.67
N VAL A 293 -4.52 -5.12 -1.50
CA VAL A 293 -3.79 -5.89 -2.52
C VAL A 293 -4.74 -6.88 -3.18
N GLY A 294 -5.09 -6.63 -4.44
CA GLY A 294 -5.92 -7.49 -5.27
C GLY A 294 -5.10 -8.60 -5.93
N ARG A 295 -5.66 -9.81 -6.02
CA ARG A 295 -5.11 -10.95 -6.76
C ARG A 295 -5.77 -11.03 -8.13
N PHE A 296 -4.94 -11.11 -9.15
CA PHE A 296 -5.34 -11.20 -10.54
C PHE A 296 -4.90 -12.52 -11.15
N ASP A 297 -5.78 -13.16 -11.92
CA ASP A 297 -5.42 -14.33 -12.70
C ASP A 297 -4.52 -13.95 -13.91
N ARG A 298 -4.03 -14.96 -14.64
CA ARG A 298 -3.23 -14.73 -15.86
C ARG A 298 -3.95 -13.90 -16.93
N ARG A 299 -5.29 -13.81 -16.89
CA ARG A 299 -6.14 -13.06 -17.82
C ARG A 299 -6.44 -11.63 -17.33
N SER A 300 -5.73 -11.14 -16.31
CA SER A 300 -5.98 -9.82 -15.68
C SER A 300 -7.35 -9.69 -15.02
N ARG A 301 -7.96 -10.79 -14.59
CA ARG A 301 -9.22 -10.71 -13.85
C ARG A 301 -8.94 -10.75 -12.35
N LEU A 302 -9.43 -9.75 -11.64
CA LEU A 302 -9.49 -9.76 -10.17
C LEU A 302 -10.31 -10.97 -9.70
N ASP A 303 -9.69 -11.83 -8.90
CA ASP A 303 -10.31 -13.04 -8.33
C ASP A 303 -10.45 -12.98 -6.79
N GLY A 304 -9.86 -11.97 -6.14
CA GLY A 304 -10.02 -11.70 -4.72
C GLY A 304 -8.94 -10.77 -4.18
N LEU A 305 -8.98 -10.56 -2.86
CA LEU A 305 -8.02 -9.69 -2.17
C LEU A 305 -7.05 -10.54 -1.34
N GLU A 306 -5.75 -10.31 -1.50
CA GLU A 306 -4.69 -10.86 -0.65
C GLU A 306 -4.68 -10.18 0.73
N SER A 307 -4.83 -8.86 0.75
CA SER A 307 -4.95 -8.06 1.98
C SER A 307 -5.99 -6.95 1.79
N VAL A 308 -6.56 -6.53 2.92
CA VAL A 308 -7.41 -5.35 3.05
C VAL A 308 -6.61 -4.37 3.90
N GLU A 309 -6.18 -3.25 3.35
CA GLU A 309 -5.39 -2.24 4.08
C GLU A 309 -6.29 -1.15 4.68
N HIS A 310 -7.37 -0.83 3.99
CA HIS A 310 -8.41 0.07 4.46
C HIS A 310 -9.79 -0.41 4.00
N ILE A 311 -10.81 -0.15 4.82
CA ILE A 311 -12.20 -0.36 4.46
C ILE A 311 -13.08 0.71 5.11
N SER A 312 -13.93 1.31 4.31
CA SER A 312 -14.92 2.30 4.74
C SER A 312 -16.30 1.93 4.21
N LEU A 313 -17.34 2.26 4.98
CA LEU A 313 -18.71 2.22 4.48
C LEU A 313 -18.90 3.40 3.52
N LEU A 314 -19.58 3.15 2.41
CA LEU A 314 -19.90 4.18 1.43
C LEU A 314 -21.28 4.79 1.71
N ASP A 315 -21.37 6.09 1.49
CA ASP A 315 -22.66 6.79 1.41
C ASP A 315 -23.45 6.30 0.20
N SER A 316 -24.79 6.40 0.28
CA SER A 316 -25.68 5.94 -0.80
C SER A 316 -25.49 6.70 -2.12
N LEU A 317 -24.92 7.91 -2.05
CA LEU A 317 -24.61 8.77 -3.18
C LEU A 317 -23.11 8.86 -3.45
N ASP A 318 -22.33 7.86 -3.03
CA ASP A 318 -20.89 7.81 -3.35
C ASP A 318 -20.67 7.93 -4.88
N VAL A 319 -19.95 8.98 -5.26
CA VAL A 319 -19.73 9.35 -6.67
C VAL A 319 -18.97 8.26 -7.39
N GLY A 320 -17.88 7.75 -6.79
CA GLY A 320 -17.06 6.70 -7.40
C GLY A 320 -17.86 5.42 -7.65
N ALA A 321 -18.64 4.96 -6.68
CA ALA A 321 -19.51 3.80 -6.84
C ALA A 321 -20.54 4.01 -7.95
N ARG A 322 -21.11 5.20 -8.05
CA ARG A 322 -22.12 5.50 -9.06
C ARG A 322 -21.54 5.62 -10.46
N LEU A 323 -20.35 6.20 -10.62
CA LEU A 323 -19.63 6.24 -11.90
C LEU A 323 -19.17 4.83 -12.33
N GLU A 324 -18.73 4.00 -11.38
CA GLU A 324 -18.37 2.60 -11.68
C GLU A 324 -19.55 1.80 -12.21
N GLU A 325 -20.78 2.04 -11.73
CA GLU A 325 -21.99 1.42 -12.32
C GLU A 325 -22.17 1.77 -13.80
N PHE A 326 -21.83 2.99 -14.21
CA PHE A 326 -22.00 3.44 -15.60
C PHE A 326 -21.09 2.68 -16.57
N THR A 327 -19.99 2.09 -16.08
CA THR A 327 -19.11 1.23 -16.88
C THR A 327 -19.82 -0.03 -17.41
N SER A 328 -20.92 -0.45 -16.77
CA SER A 328 -21.72 -1.60 -17.19
C SER A 328 -22.69 -1.29 -18.35
N LEU A 329 -22.87 0.00 -18.68
CA LEU A 329 -23.75 0.41 -19.78
C LEU A 329 -23.18 -0.03 -21.12
N THR A 330 -24.09 -0.46 -22.00
CA THR A 330 -23.77 -0.77 -23.39
C THR A 330 -24.46 0.22 -24.33
N ASN A 331 -23.87 0.48 -25.50
CA ASN A 331 -24.54 1.28 -26.53
C ASN A 331 -25.95 0.74 -26.81
N GLY A 332 -26.92 1.64 -26.87
CA GLY A 332 -28.35 1.35 -26.98
C GLY A 332 -29.11 1.24 -25.65
N TRP A 333 -28.48 1.55 -24.50
CA TRP A 333 -29.11 1.42 -23.18
C TRP A 333 -30.38 2.28 -23.02
N LEU A 334 -30.43 3.46 -23.65
CA LEU A 334 -31.59 4.35 -23.66
C LEU A 334 -32.45 4.08 -24.90
N GLU A 335 -33.37 3.12 -24.81
CA GLU A 335 -34.32 2.76 -25.88
C GLU A 335 -33.66 2.50 -27.25
N GLY A 336 -32.46 1.92 -27.25
CA GLY A 336 -31.69 1.65 -28.47
C GLY A 336 -30.87 2.83 -29.01
N LYS A 337 -30.87 3.99 -28.35
CA LYS A 337 -30.16 5.20 -28.79
C LYS A 337 -29.01 5.64 -27.89
N GLY A 338 -29.07 5.36 -26.59
CA GLY A 338 -28.10 5.86 -25.62
C GLY A 338 -26.67 5.42 -25.92
N VAL A 339 -25.72 6.35 -25.85
CA VAL A 339 -24.30 6.06 -25.96
C VAL A 339 -23.77 5.71 -24.58
N ALA A 340 -23.01 4.61 -24.45
CA ALA A 340 -22.34 4.28 -23.21
C ALA A 340 -21.13 5.20 -23.02
N PRO A 341 -20.94 5.81 -21.83
CA PRO A 341 -19.71 6.52 -21.51
C PRO A 341 -18.49 5.61 -21.65
N LYS A 342 -17.34 6.17 -22.03
CA LYS A 342 -16.09 5.39 -22.07
C LYS A 342 -15.55 5.18 -20.67
N VAL A 343 -14.97 3.99 -20.43
CA VAL A 343 -14.39 3.63 -19.14
C VAL A 343 -13.29 4.61 -18.73
N ASP A 344 -12.31 4.86 -19.60
CA ASP A 344 -11.20 5.80 -19.32
C ASP A 344 -11.68 7.22 -18.96
N ASP A 345 -12.80 7.67 -19.55
CA ASP A 345 -13.35 8.99 -19.27
C ASP A 345 -14.11 9.03 -17.92
N LEU A 346 -14.77 7.93 -17.54
CA LEU A 346 -15.39 7.77 -16.22
C LEU A 346 -14.35 7.63 -15.11
N GLU A 347 -13.25 6.92 -15.36
CA GLU A 347 -12.10 6.83 -14.44
C GLU A 347 -11.52 8.24 -14.21
N TRP A 348 -11.29 9.00 -15.29
CA TRP A 348 -10.86 10.40 -15.16
C TRP A 348 -11.82 11.24 -14.31
N LEU A 349 -13.12 11.12 -14.53
CA LEU A 349 -14.10 11.89 -13.76
C LEU A 349 -14.10 11.49 -12.27
N THR A 350 -13.97 10.19 -11.99
CA THR A 350 -13.85 9.66 -10.62
C THR A 350 -12.64 10.28 -9.92
N ASP A 351 -11.48 10.26 -10.57
CA ASP A 351 -10.25 10.88 -10.03
C ASP A 351 -10.41 12.38 -9.78
N GLN A 352 -11.13 13.10 -10.66
CA GLN A 352 -11.36 14.54 -10.47
C GLN A 352 -12.28 14.83 -9.28
N PHE A 353 -13.33 14.04 -9.07
CA PHE A 353 -14.19 14.19 -7.90
C PHE A 353 -13.41 13.86 -6.62
N GLU A 354 -12.67 12.76 -6.58
CA GLU A 354 -11.87 12.37 -5.40
C GLU A 354 -10.79 13.41 -5.05
N ALA A 355 -10.16 14.03 -6.06
CA ALA A 355 -9.09 14.99 -5.84
C ALA A 355 -9.59 16.39 -5.48
N ASN A 356 -10.74 16.82 -6.01
CA ASN A 356 -11.15 18.23 -5.97
C ASN A 356 -12.50 18.49 -5.30
N TYR A 357 -13.33 17.46 -5.05
CA TYR A 357 -14.63 17.62 -4.42
C TYR A 357 -14.53 17.36 -2.91
N SER A 358 -15.06 18.29 -2.11
CA SER A 358 -14.97 18.20 -0.65
C SER A 358 -16.13 17.40 -0.07
N ASP A 359 -15.85 16.52 0.88
CA ASP A 359 -16.86 15.77 1.67
C ASP A 359 -17.78 16.67 2.50
N ARG A 360 -17.46 17.97 2.63
CA ARG A 360 -18.33 18.97 3.27
C ARG A 360 -19.47 19.44 2.36
N LEU A 361 -19.36 19.20 1.05
CA LEU A 361 -20.37 19.57 0.08
C LEU A 361 -21.42 18.46 -0.03
N PRO A 362 -22.68 18.80 -0.35
CA PRO A 362 -23.73 17.81 -0.56
C PRO A 362 -23.39 16.91 -1.76
N ALA A 363 -23.44 15.59 -1.58
CA ALA A 363 -23.20 14.66 -2.68
C ALA A 363 -24.28 14.78 -3.78
N PRO A 364 -23.91 14.80 -5.06
CA PRO A 364 -24.87 14.83 -6.16
C PRO A 364 -25.56 13.47 -6.38
N TYR A 365 -26.76 13.53 -6.95
CA TYR A 365 -27.28 12.40 -7.73
C TYR A 365 -26.61 12.39 -9.09
N LEU A 366 -26.11 11.23 -9.54
CA LEU A 366 -25.50 11.08 -10.85
C LEU A 366 -26.34 10.21 -11.79
N TYR A 367 -26.44 10.68 -13.03
CA TYR A 367 -27.13 10.00 -14.12
C TYR A 367 -26.28 9.99 -15.40
N PRO A 368 -26.31 8.91 -16.20
CA PRO A 368 -25.70 8.91 -17.52
C PRO A 368 -26.58 9.69 -18.51
N THR A 369 -25.98 10.46 -19.41
CA THR A 369 -26.72 11.17 -20.47
C THR A 369 -26.81 10.33 -21.74
N GLY A 370 -27.83 10.58 -22.58
CA GLY A 370 -28.02 9.84 -23.84
C GLY A 370 -26.85 9.99 -24.83
N GLU A 371 -26.05 11.04 -24.70
CA GLU A 371 -24.88 11.34 -25.53
C GLU A 371 -23.57 10.72 -25.00
N GLY A 372 -23.63 10.03 -23.86
CA GLY A 372 -22.47 9.37 -23.25
C GLY A 372 -21.70 10.26 -22.26
N GLY A 373 -22.31 11.35 -21.79
CA GLY A 373 -21.81 12.18 -20.69
C GLY A 373 -22.40 11.78 -19.33
N VAL A 374 -22.24 12.65 -18.34
CA VAL A 374 -22.77 12.47 -16.98
C VAL A 374 -23.49 13.74 -16.55
N GLN A 375 -24.65 13.60 -15.92
CA GLN A 375 -25.38 14.72 -15.31
C GLN A 375 -25.34 14.55 -13.79
N ALA A 376 -24.91 15.58 -13.09
CA ALA A 376 -24.95 15.66 -11.64
C ALA A 376 -26.06 16.61 -11.19
N GLU A 377 -26.85 16.21 -10.19
CA GLU A 377 -27.99 16.99 -9.70
C GLU A 377 -27.93 17.17 -8.18
N TRP A 378 -28.28 18.37 -7.72
CA TRP A 378 -28.42 18.69 -6.30
C TRP A 378 -29.76 19.37 -6.05
N SER A 379 -30.51 18.85 -5.07
CA SER A 379 -31.70 19.51 -4.53
C SER A 379 -31.36 20.17 -3.19
N LEU A 380 -31.20 21.49 -3.20
CA LEU A 380 -30.67 22.31 -2.11
C LEU A 380 -31.74 23.29 -1.61
N ASP A 381 -32.65 22.80 -0.76
CA ASP A 381 -33.83 23.54 -0.26
C ASP A 381 -34.69 24.14 -1.39
N ARG A 382 -34.46 25.40 -1.75
CA ARG A 382 -35.18 26.12 -2.81
C ARG A 382 -34.51 26.05 -4.18
N TRP A 383 -33.28 25.57 -4.23
CA TRP A 383 -32.48 25.50 -5.44
C TRP A 383 -32.45 24.09 -5.99
N GLU A 384 -32.69 23.96 -7.30
CA GLU A 384 -32.32 22.76 -8.05
C GLU A 384 -31.13 23.13 -8.93
N ALA A 385 -30.03 22.42 -8.73
CA ALA A 385 -28.82 22.62 -9.50
C ALA A 385 -28.47 21.38 -10.32
N THR A 386 -28.02 21.60 -11.54
CA THR A 386 -27.60 20.59 -12.50
C THR A 386 -26.23 20.93 -13.05
N LEU A 387 -25.41 19.92 -13.25
CA LEU A 387 -24.12 20.02 -13.91
C LEU A 387 -24.06 18.95 -15.00
N ASP A 388 -24.19 19.39 -16.25
CA ASP A 388 -24.13 18.54 -17.44
C ASP A 388 -22.69 18.41 -17.91
N ILE A 389 -22.08 17.25 -17.71
CA ILE A 389 -20.66 16.98 -17.93
C ILE A 389 -20.46 16.30 -19.28
N ASP A 390 -19.73 16.98 -20.17
CA ASP A 390 -19.17 16.37 -21.38
C ASP A 390 -17.79 15.78 -21.07
N LEU A 391 -17.77 14.46 -20.94
CA LEU A 391 -16.59 13.66 -20.66
C LEU A 391 -15.47 13.82 -21.69
N LYS A 392 -15.81 14.11 -22.96
CA LYS A 392 -14.83 14.20 -24.04
C LYS A 392 -14.10 15.55 -24.02
N SER A 393 -14.85 16.64 -23.83
CA SER A 393 -14.27 17.98 -23.73
C SER A 393 -13.75 18.30 -22.34
N LYS A 394 -14.08 17.47 -21.34
CA LYS A 394 -13.76 17.69 -19.91
C LYS A 394 -14.33 19.01 -19.39
N SER A 395 -15.42 19.44 -19.99
CA SER A 395 -16.16 20.65 -19.63
C SER A 395 -17.55 20.27 -19.13
N ALA A 396 -18.18 21.21 -18.43
CA ALA A 396 -19.53 21.02 -17.97
C ALA A 396 -20.33 22.31 -18.04
N TYR A 397 -21.64 22.17 -18.20
CA TYR A 397 -22.58 23.28 -18.13
C TYR A 397 -23.35 23.22 -16.81
N TRP A 398 -23.16 24.25 -15.99
CA TRP A 398 -23.87 24.45 -14.74
C TRP A 398 -25.13 25.25 -14.98
N HIS A 399 -26.22 24.82 -14.34
CA HIS A 399 -27.46 25.57 -14.24
C HIS A 399 -28.04 25.38 -12.83
N ALA A 400 -28.47 26.46 -12.18
CA ALA A 400 -29.18 26.41 -10.91
C ALA A 400 -30.40 27.32 -10.94
N LEU A 401 -31.55 26.81 -10.49
CA LEU A 401 -32.82 27.54 -10.48
C LEU A 401 -33.42 27.58 -9.07
N ASN A 402 -33.78 28.77 -8.62
CA ASN A 402 -34.55 28.97 -7.40
C ASN A 402 -36.05 28.82 -7.70
N GLN A 403 -36.66 27.77 -7.18
CA GLN A 403 -38.07 27.46 -7.42
C GLN A 403 -39.06 28.48 -6.83
N SER A 404 -38.60 29.39 -5.95
CA SER A 404 -39.44 30.41 -5.31
C SER A 404 -39.34 31.79 -5.94
N SER A 405 -38.14 32.20 -6.36
CA SER A 405 -37.89 33.54 -6.89
C SER A 405 -37.72 33.58 -8.41
N ASP A 406 -37.64 32.42 -9.07
CA ASP A 406 -37.22 32.26 -10.48
C ASP A 406 -35.82 32.84 -10.75
N ASP A 407 -34.98 33.01 -9.73
CA ASP A 407 -33.58 33.38 -9.91
C ASP A 407 -32.82 32.18 -10.50
N GLU A 408 -32.04 32.44 -11.54
CA GLU A 408 -31.24 31.42 -12.23
C GLU A 408 -29.75 31.80 -12.28
N SER A 409 -28.89 30.79 -12.31
CA SER A 409 -27.45 30.95 -12.51
C SER A 409 -26.95 29.89 -13.47
N GLU A 410 -26.26 30.34 -14.51
CA GLU A 410 -25.70 29.47 -15.55
C GLU A 410 -24.23 29.76 -15.78
N CYS A 411 -23.42 28.73 -15.99
CA CYS A 411 -22.00 28.90 -16.31
C CYS A 411 -21.43 27.67 -17.03
N GLU A 412 -20.52 27.88 -17.98
CA GLU A 412 -19.67 26.81 -18.48
C GLU A 412 -18.42 26.69 -17.59
N ILE A 413 -18.05 25.46 -17.24
CA ILE A 413 -16.96 25.13 -16.33
C ILE A 413 -15.97 24.22 -17.05
N ASP A 414 -14.68 24.54 -16.94
CA ASP A 414 -13.59 23.64 -17.31
C ASP A 414 -13.21 22.75 -16.12
N LEU A 415 -13.64 21.48 -16.16
CA LEU A 415 -13.35 20.48 -15.12
C LEU A 415 -11.95 19.86 -15.24
N SER A 416 -11.17 20.22 -16.27
CA SER A 416 -9.75 19.88 -16.33
C SER A 416 -8.86 20.83 -15.51
N SER A 417 -9.45 21.92 -15.00
CA SER A 417 -8.77 22.95 -14.22
C SER A 417 -9.21 22.96 -12.75
N LEU A 418 -8.29 23.20 -11.83
CA LEU A 418 -8.61 23.35 -10.41
C LEU A 418 -9.54 24.56 -10.15
N ASP A 419 -9.47 25.59 -10.98
CA ASP A 419 -10.29 26.79 -10.83
C ASP A 419 -11.77 26.50 -11.14
N GLY A 420 -12.06 25.61 -12.09
CA GLY A 420 -13.44 25.15 -12.34
C GLY A 420 -14.06 24.43 -11.15
N TRP A 421 -13.30 23.53 -10.51
CA TRP A 421 -13.75 22.84 -9.30
C TRP A 421 -13.93 23.77 -8.10
N LYS A 422 -13.03 24.74 -7.91
CA LYS A 422 -13.19 25.77 -6.87
C LYS A 422 -14.45 26.59 -7.07
N TRP A 423 -14.71 27.02 -8.31
CA TRP A 423 -15.91 27.77 -8.64
C TRP A 423 -17.18 26.96 -8.32
N LEU A 424 -17.21 25.68 -8.71
CA LEU A 424 -18.33 24.78 -8.41
C LEU A 424 -18.56 24.66 -6.89
N ALA A 425 -17.49 24.45 -6.12
CA ALA A 425 -17.56 24.37 -4.66
C ALA A 425 -18.09 25.67 -4.04
N GLU A 426 -17.65 26.83 -4.53
CA GLU A 426 -18.14 28.14 -4.09
C GLU A 426 -19.64 28.30 -4.38
N GLN A 427 -20.11 27.94 -5.58
CA GLN A 427 -21.53 28.00 -5.91
C GLN A 427 -22.37 27.09 -5.01
N LEU A 428 -21.98 25.82 -4.86
CA LEU A 428 -22.70 24.90 -3.98
C LEU A 428 -22.72 25.40 -2.53
N THR A 429 -21.63 25.99 -2.04
CA THR A 429 -21.59 26.57 -0.69
C THR A 429 -22.54 27.76 -0.53
N LEU A 430 -22.71 28.59 -1.57
CA LEU A 430 -23.68 29.70 -1.56
C LEU A 430 -25.13 29.22 -1.57
N LEU A 431 -25.39 28.07 -2.22
CA LEU A 431 -26.72 27.49 -2.36
C LEU A 431 -27.13 26.64 -1.16
N VAL A 432 -26.17 26.06 -0.44
CA VAL A 432 -26.42 25.37 0.83
C VAL A 432 -26.77 26.41 1.89
N PRO A 433 -27.93 26.34 2.55
CA PRO A 433 -28.25 27.24 3.64
C PRO A 433 -27.19 27.07 4.73
N GLY A 434 -26.47 28.16 5.05
CA GLY A 434 -25.45 28.14 6.08
C GLY A 434 -26.01 27.60 7.38
N ASP A 435 -25.35 26.58 7.94
CA ASP A 435 -25.57 26.20 9.32
C ASP A 435 -25.23 27.44 10.18
N PRO A 436 -26.16 27.99 10.98
CA PRO A 436 -25.85 29.08 11.90
C PRO A 436 -25.04 28.50 13.06
N GLY A 437 -23.77 28.15 12.83
CA GLY A 437 -22.94 27.57 13.88
C GLY A 437 -21.57 27.04 13.47
N GLU A 438 -20.64 27.93 13.10
CA GLU A 438 -19.25 27.89 13.62
C GLU A 438 -18.80 29.29 14.03
#